data_AF-A0A2K0URX5-F1
#
_entry.id   AF-A0A2K0URX5-F1
#
_cell.length_a   1.000
_cell.length_b   1.000
_cell.length_c   1.000
_cell.angle_alpha   90.00
_cell.angle_beta   90.00
_cell.angle_gamma   90.00
#
_symmetry.space_group_name_H-M   'P 1'
#
loop_
_entity.id
_entity.type
_entity.pdbx_description
1 polymer ?
#
loop_
_entity_poly.entity_id
_entity_poly.type
_entity_poly.pdbx_seq_one_letter_code
_entity_poly.pdbx_strand_id
1 'polypeptide(L)'
;MYAVRNGNEDTSIVQHLLNAGADVQLQGRKKLSALHFARTEELIDILVENGADVTAVDIDGNTALHYRVRDDEPNLLAIQKLRDAEAVANAKNNDGITPLM
;
A
#
# COMPACT_ATOMS: atom_id res chain seq x y z
N MET A 1 3.68 -3.74 -10.86
CA MET A 1 2.38 -3.52 -10.19
C MET A 1 1.37 -2.92 -11.14
N TYR A 2 0.73 -3.76 -11.96
CA TYR A 2 -0.37 -3.32 -12.82
C TYR A 2 -1.72 -3.75 -12.25
N ALA A 3 -1.82 -4.94 -11.65
CA ALA A 3 -3.06 -5.45 -11.05
C ALA A 3 -3.61 -4.52 -9.96
N VAL A 4 -2.75 -3.99 -9.08
CA VAL A 4 -3.15 -3.11 -7.95
C VAL A 4 -3.42 -1.66 -8.41
N ARG A 5 -2.87 -1.23 -9.55
CA ARG A 5 -2.89 0.18 -9.98
C ARG A 5 -4.07 0.53 -10.88
N ASN A 6 -4.54 -0.41 -11.70
CA ASN A 6 -5.49 -0.13 -12.77
C ASN A 6 -6.95 -0.22 -12.31
N GLY A 7 -7.36 0.55 -11.29
CA GLY A 7 -8.78 0.82 -10.93
C GLY A 7 -9.69 -0.39 -10.66
N ASN A 8 -9.20 -1.61 -10.86
CA ASN A 8 -9.84 -2.85 -10.54
C ASN A 8 -9.28 -3.23 -9.18
N GLU A 9 -10.00 -2.79 -8.16
CA GLU A 9 -9.98 -3.30 -6.79
C GLU A 9 -10.38 -4.78 -6.72
N ASP A 10 -10.18 -5.53 -7.82
CA ASP A 10 -10.39 -6.97 -7.92
C ASP A 10 -9.30 -7.67 -7.10
N THR A 11 -9.54 -7.65 -5.81
CA THR A 11 -8.96 -8.55 -4.81
C THR A 11 -8.90 -9.97 -5.34
N SER A 12 -9.88 -10.41 -6.14
CA SER A 12 -9.88 -11.67 -6.88
C SER A 12 -8.65 -11.88 -7.77
N ILE A 13 -8.26 -10.89 -8.58
CA ILE A 13 -7.08 -10.99 -9.47
C ILE A 13 -5.81 -11.00 -8.64
N VAL A 14 -5.74 -10.12 -7.63
CA VAL A 14 -4.57 -10.05 -6.73
C VAL A 14 -4.38 -11.37 -5.99
N GLN A 15 -5.45 -11.93 -5.43
CA GLN A 15 -5.44 -13.22 -4.75
C GLN A 15 -5.05 -14.35 -5.69
N HIS A 16 -5.56 -14.36 -6.92
CA HIS A 16 -5.16 -15.36 -7.92
C HIS A 16 -3.66 -15.29 -8.25
N LEU A 17 -3.10 -14.08 -8.38
CA LEU A 17 -1.67 -13.90 -8.64
C LEU A 17 -0.82 -14.34 -7.45
N LEU A 18 -1.20 -13.98 -6.23
CA LEU A 18 -0.52 -14.40 -5.00
C LEU A 18 -0.56 -15.93 -4.84
N ASN A 19 -1.73 -16.54 -5.06
CA ASN A 19 -1.88 -18.00 -5.04
C ASN A 19 -1.08 -18.71 -6.14
N ALA A 20 -0.82 -18.04 -7.26
CA ALA A 20 0.06 -18.54 -8.33
C ALA A 20 1.56 -18.36 -8.02
N GLY A 21 1.92 -17.87 -6.84
CA GLY A 21 3.30 -17.68 -6.39
C GLY A 21 3.90 -16.32 -6.76
N ALA A 22 3.07 -15.31 -7.06
CA ALA A 22 3.58 -13.95 -7.23
C ALA A 22 4.19 -13.44 -5.92
N ASP A 23 5.39 -12.88 -6.00
CA ASP A 23 6.08 -12.31 -4.84
C ASP A 23 5.52 -10.92 -4.49
N VAL A 24 4.94 -10.81 -3.29
CA VAL A 24 4.32 -9.58 -2.78
C VAL A 24 5.34 -8.50 -2.42
N GLN A 25 6.60 -8.87 -2.21
CA GLN A 25 7.68 -7.94 -1.80
C GLN A 25 8.30 -7.19 -2.97
N LEU A 26 8.02 -7.61 -4.21
CA LEU A 26 8.58 -6.97 -5.38
C LEU A 26 8.16 -5.51 -5.44
N GLN A 27 9.11 -4.62 -5.68
CA GLN A 27 8.83 -3.22 -5.91
C GLN A 27 8.80 -2.90 -7.41
N GLY A 28 7.84 -2.10 -7.82
CA GLY A 28 7.75 -1.59 -9.18
C GLY A 28 8.76 -0.46 -9.46
N ARG A 29 8.49 0.28 -10.55
CA ARG A 29 9.21 1.54 -10.81
C ARG A 29 9.01 2.48 -9.63
N LYS A 30 10.02 3.31 -9.34
CA LYS A 30 10.03 4.23 -8.21
C LYS A 30 9.96 3.55 -6.82
N LYS A 31 10.39 2.29 -6.69
CA LYS A 31 10.33 1.53 -5.44
C LYS A 31 8.92 1.36 -4.85
N LEU A 32 7.89 1.54 -5.67
CA LEU A 32 6.50 1.41 -5.22
C LEU A 32 6.20 -0.05 -4.90
N SER A 33 5.79 -0.33 -3.66
CA SER A 33 5.26 -1.63 -3.24
C SER A 33 3.75 -1.75 -3.52
N ALA A 34 3.18 -2.95 -3.33
CA ALA A 34 1.76 -3.19 -3.60
C ALA A 34 0.87 -2.31 -2.69
N LEU A 35 1.28 -2.15 -1.43
CA LEU A 35 0.56 -1.33 -0.45
C LEU A 35 0.49 0.16 -0.83
N HIS A 36 1.44 0.67 -1.61
CA HIS A 36 1.34 2.06 -2.11
C HIS A 36 0.13 2.27 -3.03
N PHE A 37 -0.34 1.21 -3.69
CA PHE A 37 -1.51 1.27 -4.59
C PHE A 37 -2.80 0.76 -3.95
N ALA A 38 -2.76 0.08 -2.79
CA ALA A 38 -3.93 -0.55 -2.17
C ALA A 38 -4.92 0.46 -1.59
N ARG A 39 -6.08 0.64 -2.24
CA ARG A 39 -7.13 1.63 -1.87
C ARG A 39 -8.17 1.16 -0.88
N THR A 40 -8.44 -0.14 -0.85
CA THR A 40 -9.46 -0.72 0.03
C THR A 40 -8.83 -1.48 1.17
N GLU A 41 -9.57 -1.60 2.25
CA GLU A 41 -9.26 -2.41 3.42
C GLU A 41 -9.04 -3.88 3.05
N GLU A 42 -9.86 -4.47 2.16
CA GLU A 42 -9.73 -5.87 1.76
C GLU A 42 -8.43 -6.12 1.01
N LEU A 43 -8.02 -5.18 0.17
CA LEU A 43 -6.78 -5.30 -0.59
C LEU A 43 -5.56 -5.12 0.31
N ILE A 44 -5.64 -4.26 1.32
CA ILE A 44 -4.60 -4.13 2.35
C ILE A 44 -4.50 -5.43 3.14
N ASP A 45 -5.62 -5.98 3.61
CA ASP A 45 -5.66 -7.23 4.35
C ASP A 45 -5.00 -8.37 3.56
N ILE A 46 -5.41 -8.58 2.30
CA ILE A 46 -4.83 -9.61 1.43
C ILE A 46 -3.32 -9.43 1.30
N LEU A 47 -2.84 -8.21 1.06
CA LEU A 47 -1.42 -7.96 0.87
C LEU A 47 -0.63 -8.20 2.16
N VAL A 48 -1.12 -7.70 3.30
CA VAL A 48 -0.48 -7.86 4.61
C VAL A 48 -0.49 -9.32 5.06
N GLU A 49 -1.58 -10.05 4.87
CA GLU A 49 -1.69 -11.49 5.16
C GLU A 49 -0.72 -12.33 4.32
N ASN A 50 -0.42 -11.88 3.10
CA ASN A 50 0.59 -12.50 2.24
C ASN A 50 2.01 -11.97 2.50
N GLY A 51 2.19 -11.17 3.56
CA GLY A 51 3.47 -10.74 4.09
C GLY A 51 3.99 -9.40 3.57
N ALA A 52 3.20 -8.60 2.85
CA ALA A 52 3.64 -7.32 2.29
C ALA A 52 4.30 -6.41 3.35
N ASP A 53 5.45 -5.84 3.01
CA ASP A 53 6.14 -4.89 3.89
C ASP A 53 5.39 -3.56 3.99
N VAL A 54 4.75 -3.35 5.14
CA VAL A 54 4.03 -2.13 5.53
C VAL A 54 4.95 -0.92 5.73
N THR A 55 6.24 -1.15 5.95
CA THR A 55 7.26 -0.13 6.13
C THR A 55 7.93 0.30 4.83
N ALA A 56 7.58 -0.36 3.71
CA ALA A 56 8.12 -0.04 2.41
C ALA A 56 7.89 1.43 2.06
N VAL A 57 8.94 2.05 1.50
CA VAL A 57 8.92 3.42 1.01
C VAL A 57 9.23 3.48 -0.48
N ASP A 58 8.63 4.46 -1.16
CA ASP A 58 8.98 4.79 -2.54
C ASP A 58 10.33 5.55 -2.63
N ILE A 59 10.72 5.98 -3.83
CA ILE A 59 11.97 6.76 -4.03
C ILE A 59 12.00 8.10 -3.29
N ASP A 60 10.83 8.66 -3.00
CA ASP A 60 10.67 9.95 -2.33
C ASP A 60 10.52 9.76 -0.80
N GLY A 61 10.62 8.53 -0.30
CA GLY A 61 10.49 8.20 1.11
C GLY A 61 9.03 8.11 1.58
N ASN A 62 8.05 8.17 0.68
CA ASN A 62 6.65 8.07 1.03
C ASN A 62 6.29 6.62 1.35
N THR A 63 5.56 6.42 2.44
CA THR A 63 4.95 5.13 2.82
C THR A 63 3.55 4.98 2.20
N ALA A 64 2.94 3.80 2.32
CA ALA A 64 1.55 3.57 1.93
C ALA A 64 0.56 4.58 2.55
N LEU A 65 0.79 5.04 3.79
CA LEU A 65 -0.04 6.04 4.47
C LEU A 65 0.03 7.41 3.79
N HIS A 66 1.20 7.84 3.29
CA HIS A 66 1.32 9.08 2.50
C HIS A 66 0.47 9.05 1.23
N TYR A 67 0.28 7.86 0.65
CA TYR A 67 -0.56 7.69 -0.54
C TYR A 67 -2.06 7.67 -0.22
N ARG A 68 -2.47 7.15 0.95
CA ARG A 68 -3.88 7.10 1.34
C ARG A 68 -4.50 8.48 1.56
N VAL A 69 -3.74 9.39 2.18
CA VAL A 69 -4.22 10.74 2.51
C VAL A 69 -4.23 11.70 1.32
N ARG A 70 -3.46 11.39 0.27
CA ARG A 70 -3.37 12.18 -0.97
C ARG A 70 -4.41 11.79 -2.02
N ASP A 71 -5.17 10.73 -1.77
CA ASP A 71 -6.22 10.29 -2.69
C ASP A 71 -7.42 11.24 -2.65
N ASP A 72 -8.13 11.37 -3.76
CA ASP A 72 -9.30 12.25 -3.85
C ASP A 72 -10.45 11.76 -2.94
N GLU A 73 -10.50 10.46 -2.68
CA GLU A 73 -11.47 9.78 -1.81
C GLU A 73 -10.74 8.98 -0.72
N PRO A 74 -10.34 9.61 0.40
CA PRO A 74 -9.62 8.92 1.46
C PRO A 74 -10.51 7.90 2.16
N ASN A 75 -10.16 6.61 2.05
CA ASN A 75 -10.81 5.53 2.77
C ASN A 75 -10.23 5.42 4.20
N LEU A 76 -11.04 5.80 5.20
CA LEU A 76 -10.66 5.75 6.61
C LEU A 76 -10.40 4.31 7.09
N LEU A 77 -11.15 3.33 6.60
CA LEU A 77 -10.96 1.92 6.95
C LEU A 77 -9.60 1.43 6.44
N ALA A 78 -9.23 1.78 5.21
CA ALA A 78 -7.91 1.49 4.66
C ALA A 78 -6.77 2.10 5.50
N ILE A 79 -6.93 3.34 5.97
CA ILE A 79 -5.96 3.98 6.88
C ILE A 79 -5.88 3.23 8.21
N GLN A 80 -7.03 2.83 8.78
CA GLN A 80 -7.08 2.04 10.00
C GLN A 80 -6.38 0.69 9.84
N LYS A 81 -6.62 -0.04 8.74
CA LYS A 81 -5.95 -1.31 8.45
C LYS A 81 -4.44 -1.18 8.38
N LEU A 82 -3.93 -0.14 7.70
CA LEU A 82 -2.48 0.10 7.67
C LEU A 82 -1.93 0.38 9.08
N ARG A 83 -2.62 1.18 9.89
CA ARG A 83 -2.21 1.44 11.27
C ARG A 83 -2.23 0.18 12.14
N ASP A 84 -3.26 -0.65 11.98
CA ASP A 84 -3.41 -1.90 12.72
C ASP A 84 -2.34 -2.92 12.29
N ALA A 85 -1.87 -2.83 11.04
CA ALA A 85 -0.69 -3.51 10.53
C ALA A 85 0.63 -2.80 10.90
N GLU A 86 0.65 -1.97 11.93
CA GLU A 86 1.82 -1.25 12.47
C GLU A 86 2.49 -0.25 11.51
N ALA A 87 1.78 0.24 10.48
CA ALA A 87 2.30 1.31 9.63
C ALA A 87 2.52 2.60 10.44
N VAL A 88 3.70 3.19 10.27
CA VAL A 88 4.17 4.33 11.07
C VAL A 88 3.47 5.62 10.63
N ALA A 89 2.49 6.07 11.42
CA ALA A 89 1.67 7.25 11.12
C ALA A 89 2.45 8.58 11.06
N ASN A 90 3.61 8.65 11.72
CA ASN A 90 4.48 9.82 11.77
C ASN A 90 5.76 9.64 10.92
N ALA A 91 5.78 8.66 10.00
CA ALA A 91 6.89 8.49 9.08
C ALA A 91 7.12 9.78 8.29
N LYS A 92 8.36 10.22 8.18
CA LYS A 92 8.72 11.37 7.36
C LYS A 92 9.26 10.88 6.03
N ASN A 93 8.76 11.45 4.94
CA ASN A 93 9.37 11.26 3.63
C ASN A 93 10.69 12.06 3.51
N ASN A 94 11.33 12.03 2.34
CA ASN A 94 12.62 12.68 2.12
C ASN A 94 12.56 14.22 2.27
N ASP A 95 11.39 14.82 2.11
CA ASP A 95 11.14 16.25 2.30
C ASP A 95 10.77 16.60 3.76
N GLY A 96 10.75 15.61 4.66
CA GLY A 96 10.36 15.79 6.06
C GLY A 96 8.85 15.87 6.29
N ILE A 97 8.04 15.63 5.25
CA ILE A 97 6.57 15.64 5.29
C ILE A 97 6.08 14.33 5.89
N THR A 98 5.08 14.41 6.77
CA THR A 98 4.40 13.22 7.32
C THR A 98 3.10 12.97 6.56
N PRO A 99 2.46 11.79 6.67
CA PRO A 99 1.14 11.56 6.06
C PRO A 99 0.06 12.56 6.46
N LEU A 100 0.26 13.33 7.54
CA LEU A 100 -0.72 14.31 8.02
C LEU A 100 -0.48 15.74 7.50
N MET A 101 0.72 16.03 6.98
CA MET A 101 1.13 17.37 6.49
C MET A 101 0.89 17.51 5.00
#